data_AF-A0A8B6YQZ0-F1
#
_entry.id   AF-A0A8B6YQZ0-F1
#
_cell.length_a   1.000
_cell.length_b   1.000
_cell.length_c   1.000
_cell.angle_alpha   90.00
_cell.angle_beta   90.00
_cell.angle_gamma   90.00
#
_symmetry.space_group_name_H-M   'P 1'
#
loop_
_entity.id
_entity.type
_entity.pdbx_description
1 polymer ?
#
loop_
_entity_poly.entity_id
_entity_poly.type
_entity_poly.pdbx_seq_one_letter_code
_entity_poly.pdbx_strand_id
1 'polypeptide(L)' 'MSIKKSPEELKGIFEKYAAKEGDPNQLSKEELKLLIQNEFPSLLKGPSTLDDLFQELDKNGDGEVSFEEFQVLVKKISQ' A
#
# COMPACT_ATOMS: atom_id res chain seq x y z
N MET A 1 -10.81 12.28 7.95
CA MET A 1 -11.07 12.38 6.49
C MET A 1 -11.19 10.96 5.97
N SER A 2 -12.40 10.47 5.73
CA SER A 2 -12.61 9.10 5.22
C SER A 2 -12.16 9.04 3.76
N ILE A 3 -11.24 8.13 3.44
CA ILE A 3 -10.78 7.95 2.07
C ILE A 3 -11.88 7.20 1.31
N LYS A 4 -12.67 7.92 0.52
CA LYS A 4 -13.71 7.36 -0.34
C LYS A 4 -13.13 6.95 -1.70
N LYS A 5 -12.16 6.04 -1.70
CA LYS A 5 -11.61 5.47 -2.95
C LYS A 5 -12.30 4.14 -3.23
N SER A 6 -12.74 3.95 -4.47
CA SER A 6 -13.41 2.70 -4.88
C SER A 6 -12.39 1.57 -5.08
N PRO A 7 -12.78 0.28 -4.98
CA PRO A 7 -11.87 -0.84 -5.24
C PRO A 7 -11.16 -0.75 -6.60
N GLU A 8 -11.86 -0.24 -7.62
CA GLU A 8 -11.33 -0.03 -8.97
C GLU A 8 -10.24 1.05 -9.00
N GLU A 9 -10.42 2.16 -8.29
CA GLU A 9 -9.43 3.21 -8.18
C GLU A 9 -8.20 2.74 -7.39
N LEU A 10 -8.41 1.96 -6.33
CA LEU A 10 -7.33 1.36 -5.56
C LEU A 10 -6.50 0.40 -6.38
N LYS A 11 -7.16 -0.41 -7.23
CA LYS A 11 -6.48 -1.30 -8.17
C LYS A 11 -5.66 -0.52 -9.19
N GLY A 12 -6.24 0.53 -9.79
CA GLY A 12 -5.52 1.37 -10.74
C GLY A 12 -4.33 2.11 -10.11
N ILE A 13 -4.46 2.57 -8.87
CA ILE A 13 -3.35 3.12 -8.08
C ILE A 13 -2.29 2.05 -7.85
N PHE A 14 -2.66 0.89 -7.33
CA PHE A 14 -1.76 -0.22 -7.06
C PHE A 14 -0.94 -0.59 -8.31
N GLU A 15 -1.61 -0.88 -9.43
CA GLU A 15 -0.97 -1.25 -10.70
C GLU A 15 -0.05 -0.14 -11.22
N LYS A 16 -0.43 1.13 -11.04
CA LYS A 16 0.41 2.27 -11.45
C LYS A 16 1.73 2.34 -10.69
N TYR A 17 1.74 1.97 -9.41
CA TYR A 17 2.96 1.99 -8.60
C TYR A 17 3.75 0.69 -8.72
N ALA A 18 3.09 -0.47 -8.78
CA ALA A 18 3.70 -1.80 -8.94
C ALA A 18 4.35 -2.00 -10.33
N ALA A 19 3.82 -1.34 -11.37
CA ALA A 19 4.40 -1.40 -12.71
C ALA A 19 5.67 -0.54 -12.87
N LYS A 20 6.22 0.03 -11.79
CA LYS A 20 7.45 0.83 -11.88
C LYS A 20 8.67 -0.05 -11.96
N GLU A 21 8.83 -1.01 -11.04
CA GLU A 21 10.01 -1.86 -10.94
C GLU A 21 9.66 -3.24 -10.37
N GLY A 22 10.25 -4.31 -10.94
CA GLY A 22 10.01 -5.67 -10.43
C GLY A 22 8.71 -6.30 -10.95
N ASP A 23 7.92 -6.89 -10.05
CA ASP A 23 6.67 -7.58 -10.40
C ASP A 23 5.49 -6.59 -10.49
N PRO A 24 4.80 -6.49 -11.65
CA PRO A 24 3.71 -5.54 -11.83
C PRO A 24 2.46 -5.85 -10.99
N ASN A 25 2.42 -7.00 -10.31
CA ASN A 25 1.31 -7.43 -9.45
C ASN A 25 1.66 -7.32 -7.96
N GLN A 26 2.88 -6.90 -7.60
CA GLN A 26 3.31 -6.73 -6.23
C GLN A 26 3.93 -5.34 -6.04
N LEU A 27 3.83 -4.78 -4.83
CA LEU A 27 4.53 -3.56 -4.48
C LEU A 27 5.78 -3.91 -3.69
N SER A 28 6.93 -3.55 -4.23
CA SER A 28 8.15 -3.49 -3.44
C SER A 28 8.02 -2.46 -2.32
N LYS A 29 8.90 -2.55 -1.31
CA LYS A 29 8.94 -1.60 -0.19
C LYS A 29 9.07 -0.14 -0.65
N GLU A 30 9.82 0.12 -1.72
CA GLU A 30 10.00 1.47 -2.28
C GLU A 30 8.75 1.96 -3.00
N GLU A 31 8.08 1.10 -3.77
CA GLU A 31 6.83 1.44 -4.45
C GLU A 31 5.69 1.66 -3.46
N LEU A 32 5.58 0.82 -2.43
CA LEU A 32 4.62 1.02 -1.34
C LEU A 32 4.88 2.36 -0.64
N LYS A 33 6.14 2.69 -0.37
CA LYS A 33 6.52 3.99 0.20
C LYS A 33 6.03 5.15 -0.64
N LEU A 34 6.28 5.12 -1.94
CA LEU A 34 5.85 6.16 -2.87
C LEU A 34 4.33 6.26 -2.93
N LEU A 35 3.65 5.11 -3.05
CA LEU A 35 2.20 5.03 -3.07
C LEU A 35 1.62 5.66 -1.81
N ILE A 36 2.09 5.28 -0.62
CA ILE A 36 1.58 5.82 0.64
C ILE A 36 1.88 7.31 0.76
N GLN A 37 3.07 7.77 0.40
CA GLN A 37 3.41 9.20 0.47
C GLN A 37 2.52 10.07 -0.42
N ASN A 38 2.14 9.58 -1.61
CA ASN A 38 1.33 10.34 -2.57
C ASN A 38 -0.17 10.20 -2.29
N GLU A 39 -0.63 8.98 -2.04
CA GLU A 39 -2.06 8.64 -2.00
C GLU A 39 -2.63 8.62 -0.57
N PHE A 40 -1.78 8.30 0.41
CA PHE A 40 -2.15 8.08 1.81
C PHE A 40 -1.18 8.74 2.81
N PRO A 41 -0.78 10.01 2.63
CA PRO A 41 0.27 10.63 3.44
C PRO A 41 -0.03 10.62 4.94
N SER A 42 -1.30 10.52 5.32
CA SER A 42 -1.78 10.39 6.70
C SER A 42 -1.29 9.13 7.41
N LEU A 43 -1.00 8.04 6.70
CA LEU A 43 -0.46 6.81 7.28
C LEU A 43 0.94 7.02 7.86
N LEU A 44 1.73 7.92 7.26
CA LEU A 44 3.09 8.24 7.71
C LEU A 44 3.13 9.41 8.71
N LYS A 45 1.96 9.96 9.08
CA LYS A 45 1.85 11.00 10.10
C LYS A 45 1.68 10.44 11.51
N GLY A 46 1.60 9.12 11.67
CA GLY A 46 1.51 8.42 12.95
C GLY A 46 2.89 8.02 13.50
N PRO A 47 2.90 7.33 14.65
CA PRO A 47 4.13 6.75 15.22
C PRO A 47 4.67 5.57 14.40
N SER A 48 3.85 4.98 13.53
CA SER A 48 4.23 3.85 12.67
C SER A 48 5.16 4.29 11.55
N THR A 49 6.27 3.59 11.39
CA THR A 49 7.17 3.80 10.26
C THR A 49 6.69 3.04 9.03
N LEU A 50 7.26 3.38 7.86
CA LEU A 50 7.03 2.62 6.63
C LEU A 50 7.45 1.16 6.75
N ASP A 51 8.52 0.89 7.49
CA ASP A 51 8.99 -0.45 7.79
C ASP A 51 7.98 -1.24 8.61
N ASP A 52 7.46 -0.65 9.70
CA ASP A 52 6.43 -1.28 10.52
C ASP A 52 5.18 -1.60 9.70
N LEU A 53 4.78 -0.65 8.85
CA LEU A 53 3.61 -0.81 7.99
C LEU A 53 3.84 -1.88 6.92
N PHE A 54 5.04 -1.90 6.32
CA PHE A 54 5.41 -2.92 5.34
C PHE A 54 5.37 -4.30 5.98
N GLN A 55 6.03 -4.50 7.12
CA GLN A 55 5.99 -5.77 7.87
C GLN A 55 4.57 -6.14 8.33
N GLU A 56 3.71 -5.16 8.58
CA GLU A 56 2.34 -5.44 8.94
C GLU A 56 1.52 -5.96 7.75
N LEU A 57 1.85 -5.54 6.53
CA LEU A 57 1.15 -5.90 5.31
C LEU A 57 1.71 -7.16 4.64
N ASP A 58 3.02 -7.30 4.58
CA ASP A 58 3.76 -8.48 4.07
C ASP A 58 3.54 -9.67 5.04
N LYS A 59 2.39 -10.35 4.87
CA LYS A 59 1.95 -11.46 5.72
C LYS A 59 2.54 -12.78 5.26
N ASN A 60 2.76 -12.92 3.96
CA ASN A 60 3.42 -14.08 3.36
C ASN A 60 4.94 -14.06 3.57
N GLY A 61 5.53 -12.90 3.86
CA GLY A 61 6.96 -12.74 4.13
C GLY A 61 7.81 -12.87 2.86
N ASP A 62 7.25 -12.56 1.69
CA ASP A 62 7.99 -12.61 0.42
C ASP A 62 8.80 -11.33 0.15
N GLY A 63 8.64 -10.32 1.01
CA GLY A 63 9.34 -9.05 0.87
C GLY A 63 8.70 -8.13 -0.17
N GLU A 64 7.48 -8.44 -0.62
CA GLU A 64 6.64 -7.62 -1.47
C GLU A 64 5.23 -7.49 -0.86
N VAL A 65 4.39 -6.62 -1.40
CA VAL A 65 3.00 -6.46 -0.94
C VAL A 65 2.07 -6.70 -2.10
N SER A 66 1.34 -7.81 -2.03
CA SER A 66 0.32 -8.17 -3.00
C SER A 66 -0.90 -7.25 -2.94
N PHE A 67 -1.74 -7.27 -3.98
CA PHE A 67 -2.98 -6.49 -3.98
C PHE A 67 -3.92 -6.89 -2.83
N GLU A 68 -3.94 -8.16 -2.44
CA GLU A 68 -4.76 -8.65 -1.33
C GLU A 68 -4.29 -8.05 0.01
N GLU A 69 -2.98 -8.00 0.24
CA GLU A 69 -2.39 -7.38 1.44
C GLU A 69 -2.61 -5.87 1.44
N PHE A 70 -2.46 -5.21 0.29
CA PHE A 70 -2.77 -3.79 0.14
C PHE A 70 -4.24 -3.48 0.46
N GLN A 71 -5.19 -4.34 0.10
CA GLN A 71 -6.60 -4.14 0.46
C GLN A 71 -6.83 -4.15 1.99
N VAL A 72 -6.04 -4.90 2.75
CA VAL A 72 -6.11 -4.90 4.22
C VAL A 72 -5.71 -3.53 4.77
N LEU A 73 -4.68 -2.88 4.20
CA LEU A 73 -4.31 -1.51 4.55
C LEU A 73 -5.48 -0.55 4.33
N VAL A 74 -6.10 -0.63 3.16
CA VAL A 74 -7.17 0.31 2.78
C VAL A 74 -8.42 0.10 3.63
N LYS A 75 -8.72 -1.15 4.02
CA LYS A 75 -9.78 -1.44 4.99
C LYS A 75 -9.49 -0.80 6.35
N LYS A 76 -8.24 -0.89 6.84
CA LYS A 76 -7.84 -0.30 8.12
C LYS A 76 -8.00 1.21 8.18
N ILE A 77 -7.72 1.93 7.08
CA ILE A 77 -7.83 3.40 7.02
C ILE A 77 -9.24 3.90 6.69
N SER A 78 -10.11 3.02 6.20
CA SER A 78 -11.51 3.34 5.86
C SER A 78 -12.46 3.14 7.04
N GLN A 79 -12.07 2.35 8.04
CA GLN A 79 -12.75 2.26 9.34
C GLN A 79 -12.60 3.54 10.17
#